data_AF-A0A940SQW3-F1
#
_entry.id   AF-A0A940SQW3-F1
#
_cell.length_a   1.000
_cell.length_b   1.000
_cell.length_c   1.000
_cell.angle_alpha   90.00
_cell.angle_beta   90.00
_cell.angle_gamma   90.00
#
_symmetry.space_group_name_H-M   'P 1'
#
loop_
_entity.id
_entity.type
_entity.pdbx_description
1 polymer ?
#
loop_
_entity_poly.entity_id
_entity_poly.type
_entity_poly.pdbx_seq_one_letter_code
_entity_poly.pdbx_strand_id
1 'polypeptide(L)'
;MRIEGGQKKKKLVAKIVTAFFSLVLIVPSLAWIYPLTTEGAVLSVEILDNLAVNNTSGTTNTVRWPTSTVNQPVTFTITGKNLATVSVNLVGSRQAVLVIPAELANRVVPQVGVKGTADIRVLLDLTKISAVVNILNLVTTLLNTVDTILGDNPLLSVNLTGFNKAVADVYDLRNFMTASFPEDLTLSNGGRSLTMPLDKGLGPILANELSKRLSALSKAASELTVTGALPPVNVIANATLKTVVTPLTSAISTLVTELANPLGATVQQVVDAAVLGDTTIKMPTLVSGPTTLTNDYQAQFVGTVIKASLIDINLLSSSASKTSIYFSGERLTFQESLLPNSLNFGSHLIQTNRDETFTAKEGTFDTKGIVSLTETRLGTKKWQVKVNQESWQNAGKQLNTPRLKIYGGALTSNFSAGLVTGINQSAVELVANEQKEVLSLAQTTETGQVSLDLSKFELFIPKNTPKYKGNYQTIIRWTVTESP
;
A
#
# COMPACT_ATOMS: atom_id res chain seq x y z
N MET A 1 19.69 64.60 17.56
CA MET A 1 19.90 63.18 17.90
C MET A 1 18.73 62.32 17.38
N ARG A 2 18.57 62.14 16.05
CA ARG A 2 17.53 61.26 15.47
C ARG A 2 17.80 60.81 14.02
N ILE A 3 19.07 60.85 13.59
CA ILE A 3 19.46 60.64 12.18
C ILE A 3 20.13 59.27 11.94
N GLU A 4 20.61 58.58 12.98
CA GLU A 4 21.32 57.29 12.80
C GLU A 4 20.43 56.04 12.70
N GLY A 5 19.15 56.13 13.06
CA GLY A 5 18.23 54.97 13.07
C GLY A 5 17.73 54.54 11.68
N GLY A 6 17.68 55.47 10.72
CA GLY A 6 17.17 55.23 9.37
C GLY A 6 18.19 54.60 8.43
N GLN A 7 19.47 54.98 8.51
CA GLN A 7 20.52 54.42 7.66
C GLN A 7 20.95 53.00 8.05
N LYS A 8 20.85 52.61 9.33
CA LYS A 8 21.18 51.25 9.79
C LYS A 8 20.17 50.20 9.33
N LYS A 9 18.88 50.55 9.17
CA LYS A 9 17.86 49.64 8.61
C LYS A 9 17.99 49.46 7.09
N LYS A 10 18.40 50.51 6.36
CA LYS A 10 18.64 50.47 4.91
C LYS A 10 19.80 49.55 4.52
N LYS A 11 20.92 49.58 5.27
CA LYS A 11 22.06 48.66 5.08
C LYS A 11 21.78 47.20 5.46
N LEU A 12 20.73 46.93 6.25
CA LEU A 12 20.40 45.57 6.69
C LEU A 12 19.67 44.78 5.59
N VAL A 13 18.86 45.43 4.76
CA VAL A 13 18.04 44.76 3.72
C VAL A 13 18.80 44.57 2.41
N ALA A 14 19.63 45.54 1.99
CA ALA A 14 20.61 45.31 0.94
C ALA A 14 21.57 44.16 1.32
N LYS A 15 21.98 44.08 2.59
CA LYS A 15 22.70 42.90 3.11
C LYS A 15 21.85 41.63 3.13
N ILE A 16 20.52 41.65 3.23
CA ILE A 16 19.72 40.42 3.13
C ILE A 16 19.69 39.91 1.68
N VAL A 17 19.62 40.80 0.69
CA VAL A 17 19.67 40.42 -0.73
C VAL A 17 21.09 39.98 -1.14
N THR A 18 22.14 40.67 -0.67
CA THR A 18 23.55 40.31 -0.98
C THR A 18 24.13 39.20 -0.10
N ALA A 19 23.70 39.04 1.16
CA ALA A 19 24.12 37.92 2.03
C ALA A 19 23.44 36.60 1.65
N PHE A 20 22.22 36.63 1.08
CA PHE A 20 21.63 35.41 0.52
C PHE A 20 22.30 34.98 -0.79
N PHE A 21 22.87 35.91 -1.56
CA PHE A 21 23.73 35.57 -2.71
C PHE A 21 25.09 34.98 -2.30
N SER A 22 25.51 35.13 -1.05
CA SER A 22 26.76 34.57 -0.51
C SER A 22 26.56 33.38 0.44
N LEU A 23 25.32 32.94 0.68
CA LEU A 23 25.02 31.67 1.33
C LEU A 23 24.89 30.55 0.30
N VAL A 24 25.97 30.33 -0.44
CA VAL A 24 26.25 29.01 -1.03
C VAL A 24 26.35 28.03 0.14
N LEU A 25 25.42 27.07 0.19
CA LEU A 25 25.54 25.77 0.88
C LEU A 25 26.40 25.77 2.15
N ILE A 26 25.84 26.17 3.28
CA ILE A 26 26.24 25.58 4.56
C ILE A 26 25.01 24.87 5.12
N VAL A 27 24.89 23.59 4.76
CA VAL A 27 24.08 22.63 5.51
C VAL A 27 24.66 22.64 6.93
N PRO A 28 23.92 23.02 7.98
CA PRO A 28 24.39 22.77 9.33
C PRO A 28 24.36 21.25 9.52
N SER A 29 25.54 20.62 9.52
CA SER A 29 25.74 19.31 10.09
C SER A 29 25.42 19.39 11.59
N LEU A 30 24.16 19.23 11.94
CA LEU A 30 23.75 18.95 13.32
C LEU A 30 23.62 17.44 13.46
N ALA A 31 24.76 16.80 13.67
CA ALA A 31 24.86 15.51 14.31
C ALA A 31 24.45 15.67 15.78
N TRP A 32 23.17 15.47 16.07
CA TRP A 32 22.75 14.98 17.39
C TRP A 32 22.18 13.58 17.17
N ILE A 33 23.06 12.62 17.46
CA ILE A 33 22.86 11.20 17.35
C ILE A 33 21.75 10.80 18.33
N TYR A 34 20.60 10.41 17.79
CA TYR A 34 19.83 9.29 18.31
C TYR A 34 19.69 8.29 17.16
N PRO A 35 19.84 6.98 17.40
CA PRO A 35 19.83 6.00 16.33
C PRO A 35 18.41 5.91 15.77
N LEU A 36 18.15 6.60 14.67
CA LEU A 36 17.12 6.18 13.74
C LEU A 36 17.74 5.01 12.99
N THR A 37 17.22 3.81 13.24
CA THR A 37 17.49 2.63 12.44
C THR A 37 16.97 2.88 11.02
N THR A 38 17.78 3.51 10.18
CA THR A 38 17.52 3.67 8.75
C THR A 38 18.22 2.56 8.01
N GLU A 39 17.51 1.46 7.76
CA GLU A 39 17.85 0.53 6.69
C GLU A 39 16.87 0.75 5.54
N GLY A 40 17.33 1.48 4.54
CA GLY A 40 16.71 1.56 3.22
C GLY A 40 17.82 1.86 2.24
N ALA A 41 18.19 0.87 1.42
CA ALA A 41 19.05 1.12 0.27
C ALA A 41 18.34 2.14 -0.63
N VAL A 42 18.88 3.35 -0.76
CA VAL A 42 18.34 4.38 -1.67
C VAL A 42 18.58 3.90 -3.09
N LEU A 43 17.52 3.63 -3.83
CA LEU A 43 17.61 3.35 -5.26
C LEU A 43 17.95 4.65 -5.99
N SER A 44 18.86 4.59 -6.97
CA SER A 44 19.36 5.78 -7.69
C SER A 44 18.30 6.61 -8.43
N VAL A 45 17.03 6.17 -8.47
CA VAL A 45 15.89 6.83 -9.14
C VAL A 45 14.82 7.36 -8.18
N GLU A 46 14.89 7.00 -6.89
CA GLU A 46 13.94 7.47 -5.88
C GLU A 46 14.22 8.92 -5.50
N ILE A 47 13.15 9.71 -5.34
CA ILE A 47 13.25 11.15 -5.08
C ILE A 47 12.73 11.57 -3.70
N LEU A 48 12.33 10.59 -2.87
CA LEU A 48 11.94 10.79 -1.47
C LEU A 48 12.72 9.86 -0.54
N ASP A 49 12.93 10.32 0.70
CA ASP A 49 13.50 9.55 1.79
C ASP A 49 12.39 9.02 2.71
N ASN A 50 12.71 8.05 3.57
CA ASN A 50 11.78 7.44 4.53
C ASN A 50 10.48 6.99 3.86
N LEU A 51 10.61 6.39 2.68
CA LEU A 51 9.48 5.86 1.94
C LEU A 51 8.81 4.75 2.73
N ALA A 52 7.49 4.86 2.86
CA ALA A 52 6.65 3.83 3.44
C ALA A 52 5.40 3.66 2.58
N VAL A 53 4.90 2.43 2.52
CA VAL A 53 3.63 2.11 1.86
C VAL A 53 2.75 1.32 2.81
N ASN A 54 1.47 1.64 2.82
CA ASN A 54 0.45 0.90 3.55
C ASN A 54 -0.74 0.59 2.63
N ASN A 55 -1.61 -0.32 3.06
CA ASN A 55 -2.82 -0.64 2.34
C ASN A 55 -4.00 -0.86 3.29
N THR A 56 -5.22 -0.65 2.79
CA THR A 56 -6.46 -0.77 3.58
C THR A 56 -7.12 -2.15 3.52
N SER A 57 -6.44 -3.21 3.07
CA SER A 57 -7.07 -4.54 2.90
C SER A 57 -7.54 -5.16 4.22
N GLY A 58 -6.92 -4.77 5.34
CA GLY A 58 -7.17 -5.36 6.67
C GLY A 58 -6.69 -6.81 6.80
N THR A 59 -6.03 -7.36 5.79
CA THR A 59 -5.53 -8.74 5.81
C THR A 59 -4.27 -8.86 6.67
N THR A 60 -4.10 -10.04 7.28
CA THR A 60 -2.94 -10.40 8.10
C THR A 60 -2.55 -11.86 7.82
N ASN A 61 -1.46 -12.34 8.43
CA ASN A 61 -1.05 -13.74 8.33
C ASN A 61 -2.07 -14.74 8.89
N THR A 62 -2.99 -14.30 9.75
CA THR A 62 -4.08 -15.11 10.33
C THR A 62 -5.47 -14.79 9.76
N VAL A 63 -5.65 -13.60 9.16
CA VAL A 63 -6.90 -13.18 8.51
C VAL A 63 -6.63 -12.96 7.03
N ARG A 64 -6.91 -13.98 6.23
CA ARG A 64 -6.56 -14.03 4.80
C ARG A 64 -7.79 -13.94 3.92
N TRP A 65 -7.62 -13.33 2.75
CA TRP A 65 -8.65 -13.39 1.71
C TRP A 65 -8.57 -14.70 0.92
N PRO A 66 -9.71 -15.29 0.52
CA PRO A 66 -9.68 -16.42 -0.40
C PRO A 66 -9.20 -15.99 -1.80
N THR A 67 -8.71 -16.92 -2.60
CA THR A 67 -8.39 -16.68 -4.02
C THR A 67 -9.61 -16.27 -4.85
N SER A 68 -10.81 -16.64 -4.40
CA SER A 68 -12.09 -16.26 -5.01
C SER A 68 -12.49 -14.80 -4.80
N THR A 69 -11.71 -14.02 -4.05
CA THR A 69 -11.97 -12.60 -3.85
C THR A 69 -11.99 -11.84 -5.18
N VAL A 70 -13.03 -11.03 -5.41
CA VAL A 70 -13.17 -10.23 -6.63
C VAL A 70 -13.38 -8.77 -6.27
N ASN A 71 -12.65 -7.88 -6.95
CA ASN A 71 -12.82 -6.42 -6.94
C ASN A 71 -13.01 -5.80 -5.53
N GLN A 72 -12.20 -6.23 -4.56
CA GLN A 72 -12.23 -5.62 -3.23
C GLN A 72 -11.56 -4.24 -3.26
N PRO A 73 -12.22 -3.18 -2.76
CA PRO A 73 -11.61 -1.87 -2.67
C PRO A 73 -10.41 -1.86 -1.72
N VAL A 74 -9.25 -1.46 -2.24
CA VAL A 74 -8.02 -1.27 -1.44
C VAL A 74 -7.39 0.06 -1.84
N THR A 75 -7.12 0.91 -0.86
CA THR A 75 -6.32 2.11 -1.07
C THR A 75 -4.90 1.84 -0.61
N PHE A 76 -3.94 2.03 -1.53
CA PHE A 76 -2.53 2.05 -1.19
C PHE A 76 -2.11 3.49 -0.87
N THR A 77 -1.48 3.71 0.28
CA THR A 77 -0.94 5.02 0.64
C THR A 77 0.58 4.96 0.64
N ILE A 78 1.22 5.82 -0.14
CA ILE A 78 2.67 6.00 -0.18
C ILE A 78 2.98 7.29 0.56
N THR A 79 3.86 7.25 1.55
CA THR A 79 4.37 8.44 2.24
C THR A 79 5.87 8.52 2.12
N GLY A 80 6.39 9.74 2.04
CA GLY A 80 7.83 9.99 2.02
C GLY A 80 8.14 11.43 2.41
N LYS A 81 9.41 11.68 2.66
CA LYS A 81 9.94 13.00 3.02
C LYS A 81 10.98 13.45 1.98
N ASN A 82 11.36 14.72 2.03
CA ASN A 82 12.40 15.24 1.16
C ASN A 82 13.72 14.44 1.33
N LEU A 83 14.40 14.16 0.23
CA LEU A 83 15.79 13.70 0.27
C LEU A 83 16.70 14.88 0.61
N ALA A 84 17.49 14.74 1.68
CA ALA A 84 18.48 15.75 2.04
C ALA A 84 19.61 15.90 1.00
N THR A 85 19.82 14.87 0.17
CA THR A 85 20.95 14.80 -0.78
C THR A 85 20.66 13.78 -1.87
N VAL A 86 20.20 14.21 -3.05
CA VAL A 86 20.45 13.48 -4.30
C VAL A 86 20.86 14.48 -5.38
N SER A 87 22.17 14.57 -5.57
CA SER A 87 22.81 15.19 -6.72
C SER A 87 22.92 14.12 -7.82
N VAL A 88 21.83 13.83 -8.51
CA VAL A 88 21.85 12.95 -9.69
C VAL A 88 20.99 13.59 -10.77
N ASN A 89 21.53 13.70 -11.98
CA ASN A 89 20.85 14.21 -13.18
C ASN A 89 19.74 13.25 -13.62
N LEU A 90 18.66 13.17 -12.84
CA LEU A 90 17.49 12.37 -13.15
C LEU A 90 16.71 13.01 -14.30
N VAL A 91 16.45 12.23 -15.35
CA VAL A 91 15.74 12.65 -16.56
C VAL A 91 14.36 12.00 -16.60
N GLY A 92 13.37 12.74 -17.08
CA GLY A 92 11.98 12.30 -17.19
C GLY A 92 11.05 12.97 -16.19
N SER A 93 9.82 12.48 -16.10
CA SER A 93 8.78 13.05 -15.23
C SER A 93 8.70 12.35 -13.89
N ARG A 94 8.24 13.07 -12.87
CA ARG A 94 8.01 12.50 -11.54
C ARG A 94 6.73 11.68 -11.53
N GLN A 95 6.84 10.45 -11.02
CA GLN A 95 5.74 9.51 -10.92
C GLN A 95 5.72 8.85 -9.55
N ALA A 96 4.52 8.72 -8.99
CA ALA A 96 4.29 7.77 -7.92
C ALA A 96 4.02 6.40 -8.56
N VAL A 97 4.66 5.36 -8.03
CA VAL A 97 4.60 4.01 -8.61
C VAL A 97 4.26 3.01 -7.51
N LEU A 98 3.23 2.20 -7.77
CA LEU A 98 2.92 1.00 -7.01
C LEU A 98 3.28 -0.22 -7.87
N VAL A 99 4.27 -0.98 -7.43
CA VAL A 99 4.65 -2.26 -8.04
C VAL A 99 3.72 -3.36 -7.53
N ILE A 100 3.15 -4.10 -8.47
CA ILE A 100 2.21 -5.19 -8.24
C ILE A 100 2.96 -6.52 -8.40
N PRO A 101 2.85 -7.46 -7.45
CA PRO A 101 3.51 -8.76 -7.56
C PRO A 101 2.97 -9.56 -8.75
N ALA A 102 3.80 -10.44 -9.31
CA ALA A 102 3.53 -11.09 -10.60
C ALA A 102 2.25 -11.94 -10.56
N GLU A 103 1.97 -12.60 -9.44
CA GLU A 103 0.79 -13.43 -9.20
C GLU A 103 -0.53 -12.62 -9.24
N LEU A 104 -0.45 -11.30 -9.11
CA LEU A 104 -1.58 -10.37 -9.18
C LEU A 104 -1.55 -9.48 -10.42
N ALA A 105 -0.75 -9.80 -11.43
CA ALA A 105 -0.73 -9.05 -12.69
C ALA A 105 -2.15 -8.96 -13.29
N ASN A 106 -2.61 -7.74 -13.58
CA ASN A 106 -3.97 -7.44 -14.07
C ASN A 106 -5.11 -7.79 -13.09
N ARG A 107 -4.80 -8.13 -11.84
CA ARG A 107 -5.77 -8.36 -10.76
C ARG A 107 -5.87 -7.17 -9.79
N VAL A 108 -5.04 -6.15 -10.00
CA VAL A 108 -5.10 -4.88 -9.29
C VAL A 108 -5.32 -3.79 -10.33
N VAL A 109 -6.47 -3.14 -10.26
CA VAL A 109 -6.89 -2.13 -11.25
C VAL A 109 -7.32 -0.84 -10.54
N PRO A 110 -7.19 0.34 -11.18
CA PRO A 110 -7.78 1.57 -10.65
C PRO A 110 -9.28 1.40 -10.34
N GLN A 111 -9.74 2.01 -9.26
CA GLN A 111 -11.17 2.07 -9.01
C GLN A 111 -11.85 3.00 -10.02
N VAL A 112 -12.89 2.51 -10.70
CA VAL A 112 -13.59 3.25 -11.76
C VAL A 112 -14.18 4.54 -11.20
N GLY A 113 -13.89 5.67 -11.85
CA GLY A 113 -14.38 6.99 -11.48
C GLY A 113 -13.71 7.61 -10.25
N VAL A 114 -12.70 6.97 -9.66
CA VAL A 114 -11.96 7.49 -8.50
C VAL A 114 -10.52 7.77 -8.90
N LYS A 115 -10.10 9.02 -8.76
CA LYS A 115 -8.73 9.46 -9.01
C LYS A 115 -7.83 9.16 -7.81
N GLY A 116 -6.54 8.99 -8.05
CA GLY A 116 -5.54 9.05 -6.99
C GLY A 116 -5.43 10.48 -6.48
N THR A 117 -4.93 10.66 -5.26
CA THR A 117 -4.71 11.99 -4.67
C THR A 117 -3.28 12.12 -4.20
N ALA A 118 -2.68 13.29 -4.40
CA ALA A 118 -1.39 13.64 -3.86
C ALA A 118 -1.50 14.89 -2.98
N ASP A 119 -0.97 14.79 -1.76
CA ASP A 119 -0.75 15.89 -0.83
C ASP A 119 0.76 16.08 -0.67
N ILE A 120 1.28 17.20 -1.15
CA ILE A 120 2.72 17.44 -1.27
C ILE A 120 3.06 18.81 -0.70
N ARG A 121 3.97 18.84 0.25
CA ARG A 121 4.66 20.08 0.65
C ARG A 121 5.73 20.39 -0.38
N VAL A 122 5.72 21.59 -0.98
CA VAL A 122 6.64 21.95 -2.06
C VAL A 122 7.54 23.12 -1.65
N LEU A 123 8.83 22.98 -1.95
CA LEU A 123 9.78 24.09 -2.01
C LEU A 123 10.07 24.41 -3.46
N LEU A 124 10.30 25.68 -3.79
CA LEU A 124 10.55 26.10 -5.16
C LEU A 124 11.91 26.79 -5.27
N ASP A 125 12.81 26.20 -6.05
CA ASP A 125 14.13 26.78 -6.32
C ASP A 125 14.04 27.79 -7.48
N LEU A 126 13.74 29.04 -7.13
CA LEU A 126 13.56 30.13 -8.10
C LEU A 126 14.80 30.40 -8.96
N THR A 127 16.00 29.96 -8.53
CA THR A 127 17.24 30.14 -9.30
C THR A 127 17.26 29.30 -10.57
N LYS A 128 16.45 28.24 -10.63
CA LYS A 128 16.29 27.37 -11.81
C LYS A 128 15.27 27.90 -12.82
N ILE A 129 14.58 29.01 -12.52
CA ILE A 129 13.59 29.62 -13.40
C ILE A 129 14.17 30.93 -13.95
N SER A 130 14.75 30.87 -15.15
CA SER A 130 15.51 31.99 -15.74
C SER A 130 14.74 33.31 -15.81
N ALA A 131 13.45 33.25 -16.13
CA ALA A 131 12.59 34.44 -16.17
C ALA A 131 12.43 35.10 -14.80
N VAL A 132 12.37 34.29 -13.72
CA VAL A 132 12.34 34.81 -12.35
C VAL A 132 13.67 35.47 -12.02
N VAL A 133 14.80 34.85 -12.34
CA VAL A 133 16.14 35.44 -12.13
C VAL A 133 16.26 36.83 -12.77
N ASN A 134 15.75 37.01 -13.99
CA ASN A 134 15.71 38.32 -14.64
C ASN A 134 14.88 39.37 -13.84
N ILE A 135 13.70 38.96 -13.36
CA ILE A 135 12.85 39.81 -12.50
C ILE A 135 13.60 40.20 -11.21
N LEU A 136 14.34 39.27 -10.60
CA LEU A 136 15.12 39.55 -9.39
C LEU A 136 16.24 40.58 -9.62
N ASN A 137 16.89 40.51 -10.79
CA ASN A 137 17.86 41.53 -11.19
C ASN A 137 17.20 42.90 -11.36
N LEU A 138 16.02 42.96 -11.98
CA LEU A 138 15.25 44.21 -12.13
C LEU A 138 14.78 44.78 -10.77
N VAL A 139 14.38 43.93 -9.83
CA VAL A 139 14.09 44.34 -8.44
C VAL A 139 15.32 44.98 -7.79
N THR A 140 16.51 44.40 -8.00
CA THR A 140 17.77 44.94 -7.47
C THR A 140 18.09 46.30 -8.09
N THR A 141 17.93 46.44 -9.42
CA THR A 141 18.10 47.72 -10.12
C THR A 141 17.12 48.79 -9.63
N LEU A 142 15.87 48.41 -9.34
CA LEU A 142 14.85 49.31 -8.81
C LEU A 142 15.24 49.82 -7.42
N LEU A 143 15.67 48.93 -6.52
CA LEU A 143 16.11 49.31 -5.17
C LEU A 143 17.33 50.23 -5.23
N ASN A 144 18.31 49.94 -6.09
CA ASN A 144 19.47 50.82 -6.29
C ASN A 144 19.05 52.20 -6.82
N THR A 145 18.09 52.25 -7.74
CA THR A 145 17.56 53.52 -8.28
C THR A 145 16.86 54.35 -7.19
N VAL A 146 16.08 53.70 -6.32
CA VAL A 146 15.46 54.35 -5.16
C VAL A 146 16.52 54.89 -4.22
N ASP A 147 17.58 54.13 -3.95
CA ASP A 147 18.68 54.59 -3.09
C ASP A 147 19.41 55.80 -3.68
N THR A 148 19.68 55.82 -4.99
CA THR A 148 20.27 56.98 -5.68
C THR A 148 19.36 58.21 -5.59
N ILE A 149 18.07 58.09 -5.91
CA ILE A 149 17.09 59.19 -5.83
C ILE A 149 17.10 59.83 -4.44
N LEU A 150 17.08 59.00 -3.39
CA LEU A 150 17.04 59.46 -2.00
C LEU A 150 18.40 59.97 -1.49
N GLY A 151 19.50 59.47 -2.04
CA GLY A 151 20.86 59.91 -1.75
C GLY A 151 21.14 61.31 -2.30
N ASP A 152 20.72 61.55 -3.54
CA ASP A 152 20.88 62.84 -4.22
C ASP A 152 19.93 63.92 -3.66
N ASN A 153 18.80 63.51 -3.07
CA ASN A 153 17.77 64.43 -2.59
C ASN A 153 17.20 64.00 -1.22
N PRO A 154 17.80 64.48 -0.10
CA PRO A 154 17.43 64.02 1.25
C PRO A 154 16.03 64.43 1.73
N LEU A 155 15.36 65.35 1.02
CA LEU A 155 13.98 65.77 1.29
C LEU A 155 12.92 64.87 0.62
N LEU A 156 13.35 63.92 -0.22
CA LEU A 156 12.45 62.95 -0.85
C LEU A 156 12.26 61.71 0.02
N SER A 157 11.16 61.01 -0.21
CA SER A 157 10.85 59.74 0.44
C SER A 157 10.12 58.78 -0.49
N VAL A 158 10.30 57.47 -0.27
CA VAL A 158 9.61 56.39 -0.98
C VAL A 158 9.15 55.37 0.04
N ASN A 159 7.87 55.00 0.01
CA ASN A 159 7.34 53.94 0.87
C ASN A 159 7.57 52.56 0.23
N LEU A 160 8.62 51.87 0.67
CA LEU A 160 8.96 50.53 0.18
C LEU A 160 8.29 49.40 0.96
N THR A 161 7.41 49.69 1.92
CA THR A 161 6.88 48.66 2.84
C THR A 161 6.12 47.57 2.08
N GLY A 162 5.17 47.97 1.21
CA GLY A 162 4.40 47.02 0.39
C GLY A 162 5.26 46.28 -0.63
N PHE A 163 6.18 46.99 -1.28
CA PHE A 163 7.10 46.40 -2.26
C PHE A 163 8.05 45.37 -1.63
N ASN A 164 8.71 45.71 -0.53
CA ASN A 164 9.60 44.80 0.18
C ASN A 164 8.87 43.56 0.69
N LYS A 165 7.62 43.71 1.14
CA LYS A 165 6.78 42.57 1.49
C LYS A 165 6.49 41.69 0.28
N ALA A 166 6.06 42.26 -0.85
CA ALA A 166 5.76 41.48 -2.06
C ALA A 166 7.00 40.76 -2.60
N VAL A 167 8.18 41.38 -2.53
CA VAL A 167 9.46 40.74 -2.82
C VAL A 167 9.66 39.55 -1.88
N ALA A 168 9.58 39.75 -0.57
CA ALA A 168 9.76 38.67 0.41
C ALA A 168 8.76 37.51 0.21
N ASP A 169 7.51 37.81 -0.15
CA ASP A 169 6.48 36.80 -0.43
C ASP A 169 6.83 35.96 -1.67
N VAL A 170 7.46 36.52 -2.71
CA VAL A 170 8.01 35.73 -3.84
C VAL A 170 9.13 34.80 -3.36
N TYR A 171 9.98 35.27 -2.44
CA TYR A 171 11.18 34.57 -1.95
C TYR A 171 10.98 33.65 -0.74
N ASP A 172 9.74 33.38 -0.29
CA ASP A 172 9.55 32.51 0.87
C ASP A 172 9.90 31.05 0.56
N LEU A 173 11.19 30.73 0.76
CA LEU A 173 11.81 29.42 0.54
C LEU A 173 11.53 28.43 1.69
N ARG A 174 10.93 28.86 2.80
CA ARG A 174 10.72 27.98 3.96
C ARG A 174 9.51 27.07 3.78
N ASN A 175 8.53 27.51 3.00
CA ASN A 175 7.35 26.77 2.55
C ASN A 175 6.69 27.50 1.39
N PHE A 176 7.00 27.12 0.14
CA PHE A 176 6.35 27.76 -1.00
C PHE A 176 4.85 27.51 -0.94
N MET A 177 4.45 26.23 -0.85
CA MET A 177 3.05 25.85 -0.61
C MET A 177 2.89 24.39 -0.18
N THR A 178 1.65 24.02 0.18
CA THR A 178 1.18 22.64 0.15
C THR A 178 0.22 22.49 -1.03
N ALA A 179 0.51 21.56 -1.94
CA ALA A 179 -0.31 21.24 -3.09
C ALA A 179 -1.12 19.97 -2.80
N SER A 180 -2.43 20.04 -3.08
CA SER A 180 -3.34 18.88 -3.06
C SER A 180 -4.01 18.78 -4.42
N PHE A 181 -3.89 17.64 -5.09
CA PHE A 181 -4.53 17.44 -6.39
C PHE A 181 -4.93 15.99 -6.64
N PRO A 182 -6.02 15.77 -7.39
CA PRO A 182 -6.37 14.47 -7.90
C PRO A 182 -5.71 14.22 -9.27
N GLU A 183 -5.32 12.98 -9.55
CA GLU A 183 -4.77 12.59 -10.85
C GLU A 183 -5.16 11.16 -11.25
N ASP A 184 -5.16 10.88 -12.55
CA ASP A 184 -5.55 9.56 -13.07
C ASP A 184 -4.46 8.51 -12.77
N LEU A 185 -4.92 7.30 -12.40
CA LEU A 185 -4.05 6.15 -12.19
C LEU A 185 -4.00 5.33 -13.47
N THR A 186 -2.78 5.02 -13.92
CA THR A 186 -2.56 4.26 -15.16
C THR A 186 -1.93 2.92 -14.84
N LEU A 187 -2.54 1.84 -15.32
CA LEU A 187 -1.98 0.50 -15.24
C LEU A 187 -1.03 0.29 -16.43
N SER A 188 0.17 -0.20 -16.16
CA SER A 188 1.25 -0.37 -17.15
C SER A 188 2.01 -1.67 -16.91
N ASN A 189 2.98 -1.96 -17.78
CA ASN A 189 3.88 -3.11 -17.68
C ASN A 189 3.15 -4.46 -17.54
N GLY A 190 2.15 -4.69 -18.39
CA GLY A 190 1.36 -5.93 -18.37
C GLY A 190 0.57 -6.13 -17.07
N GLY A 191 0.19 -5.04 -16.39
CA GLY A 191 -0.56 -5.09 -15.14
C GLY A 191 0.28 -5.20 -13.88
N ARG A 192 1.60 -4.92 -13.98
CA ARG A 192 2.56 -5.05 -12.88
C ARG A 192 2.99 -3.74 -12.25
N SER A 193 2.55 -2.61 -12.79
CA SER A 193 2.75 -1.31 -12.17
C SER A 193 1.54 -0.41 -12.34
N LEU A 194 1.20 0.29 -11.26
CA LEU A 194 0.23 1.36 -11.28
C LEU A 194 0.93 2.69 -11.03
N THR A 195 0.69 3.66 -11.89
CA THR A 195 1.43 4.93 -11.90
C THR A 195 0.50 6.12 -11.77
N MET A 196 0.96 7.17 -11.07
CA MET A 196 0.30 8.46 -11.00
C MET A 196 1.28 9.58 -11.38
N PRO A 197 1.00 10.35 -12.45
CA PRO A 197 1.91 11.40 -12.94
C PRO A 197 1.83 12.65 -12.05
N LEU A 198 2.84 12.90 -11.22
CA LEU A 198 2.80 14.00 -10.25
C LEU A 198 2.98 15.37 -10.91
N ASP A 199 3.82 15.46 -11.95
CA ASP A 199 4.13 16.72 -12.64
C ASP A 199 2.90 17.34 -13.30
N LYS A 200 2.00 16.51 -13.84
CA LYS A 200 0.78 16.95 -14.52
C LYS A 200 -0.18 17.67 -13.56
N GLY A 201 -0.30 17.19 -12.33
CA GLY A 201 -1.11 17.85 -11.30
C GLY A 201 -0.40 19.02 -10.61
N LEU A 202 0.92 18.91 -10.38
CA LEU A 202 1.72 19.96 -9.74
C LEU A 202 1.86 21.22 -10.60
N GLY A 203 2.04 21.08 -11.91
CA GLY A 203 2.38 22.20 -12.81
C GLY A 203 1.41 23.37 -12.73
N PRO A 204 0.11 23.18 -12.99
CA PRO A 204 -0.88 24.26 -12.92
C PRO A 204 -0.97 24.91 -11.53
N ILE A 205 -0.81 24.11 -10.46
CA ILE A 205 -0.90 24.60 -9.08
C ILE A 205 0.29 25.52 -8.76
N LEU A 206 1.51 25.10 -9.08
CA LEU A 206 2.71 25.89 -8.87
C LEU A 206 2.73 27.14 -9.74
N ALA A 207 2.34 27.02 -11.00
CA ALA A 207 2.27 28.13 -11.94
C ALA A 207 1.27 29.20 -11.47
N ASN A 208 0.11 28.80 -10.95
CA ASN A 208 -0.89 29.72 -10.42
C ASN A 208 -0.41 30.45 -9.15
N GLU A 209 0.21 29.71 -8.21
CA GLU A 209 0.73 30.31 -6.98
C GLU A 209 1.89 31.30 -7.27
N LEU A 210 2.81 30.92 -8.17
CA LEU A 210 3.87 31.83 -8.61
C LEU A 210 3.30 33.06 -9.32
N SER A 211 2.33 32.89 -10.22
CA SER A 211 1.66 33.99 -10.93
C SER A 211 0.99 34.97 -9.96
N LYS A 212 0.36 34.47 -8.89
CA LYS A 212 -0.27 35.30 -7.86
C LYS A 212 0.77 36.15 -7.11
N ARG A 213 1.89 35.56 -6.70
CA ARG A 213 2.99 36.27 -6.01
C ARG A 213 3.64 37.32 -6.91
N LEU A 214 3.91 36.94 -8.16
CA LEU A 214 4.46 37.86 -9.17
C LEU A 214 3.51 39.03 -9.47
N SER A 215 2.21 38.76 -9.61
CA SER A 215 1.20 39.81 -9.84
C SER A 215 1.12 40.78 -8.66
N ALA A 216 1.23 40.29 -7.42
CA ALA A 216 1.31 41.14 -6.23
C ALA A 216 2.58 42.01 -6.22
N LEU A 217 3.73 41.46 -6.66
CA LEU A 217 4.98 42.22 -6.85
C LEU A 217 4.82 43.31 -7.91
N SER A 218 4.23 42.99 -9.08
CA SER A 218 3.98 43.96 -10.14
C SER A 218 3.08 45.11 -9.69
N LYS A 219 2.01 44.79 -8.94
CA LYS A 219 1.13 45.78 -8.34
C LYS A 219 1.90 46.67 -7.35
N ALA A 220 2.63 46.08 -6.41
CA ALA A 220 3.38 46.83 -5.42
C ALA A 220 4.46 47.73 -6.04
N ALA A 221 5.09 47.28 -7.13
CA ALA A 221 6.04 48.09 -7.90
C ALA A 221 5.37 49.28 -8.58
N SER A 222 4.17 49.08 -9.14
CA SER A 222 3.39 50.12 -9.83
C SER A 222 2.85 51.21 -8.89
N GLU A 223 2.67 50.89 -7.61
CA GLU A 223 2.21 51.81 -6.56
C GLU A 223 3.36 52.64 -5.95
N LEU A 224 4.62 52.33 -6.28
CA LEU A 224 5.76 53.11 -5.80
C LEU A 224 5.71 54.53 -6.34
N THR A 225 5.77 55.49 -5.42
CA THR A 225 5.81 56.91 -5.71
C THR A 225 6.87 57.59 -4.85
N VAL A 226 7.54 58.57 -5.45
CA VAL A 226 8.44 59.47 -4.74
C VAL A 226 7.62 60.66 -4.24
N THR A 227 7.66 60.90 -2.93
CA THR A 227 6.97 62.01 -2.27
C THR A 227 7.95 62.92 -1.55
N GLY A 228 7.52 64.12 -1.17
CA GLY A 228 8.40 65.16 -0.58
C GLY A 228 8.95 66.14 -1.63
N ALA A 229 9.76 67.10 -1.16
CA ALA A 229 10.27 68.27 -1.90
C ALA A 229 9.19 69.14 -2.61
N LEU A 230 9.58 70.33 -3.07
CA LEU A 230 8.74 71.16 -3.95
C LEU A 230 8.83 70.64 -5.40
N PRO A 231 7.77 70.79 -6.22
CA PRO A 231 7.92 70.69 -7.68
C PRO A 231 9.04 71.63 -8.15
N PRO A 232 9.95 71.24 -9.07
CA PRO A 232 9.90 70.12 -10.03
C PRO A 232 10.67 68.84 -9.62
N VAL A 233 11.35 68.82 -8.48
CA VAL A 233 12.30 67.75 -8.11
C VAL A 233 11.60 66.40 -7.95
N ASN A 234 10.41 66.38 -7.33
CA ASN A 234 9.62 65.17 -7.16
C ASN A 234 9.09 64.60 -8.49
N VAL A 235 8.83 65.44 -9.50
CA VAL A 235 8.39 65.01 -10.84
C VAL A 235 9.52 64.26 -11.55
N ILE A 236 10.73 64.82 -11.53
CA ILE A 236 11.92 64.21 -12.13
C ILE A 236 12.27 62.89 -11.44
N ALA A 237 12.16 62.83 -10.12
CA ALA A 237 12.40 61.61 -9.35
C ALA A 237 11.39 60.50 -9.69
N ASN A 238 10.10 60.83 -9.81
CA ASN A 238 9.08 59.86 -10.24
C ASN A 238 9.29 59.40 -11.69
N ALA A 239 9.71 60.29 -12.60
CA ALA A 239 10.06 59.92 -13.96
C ALA A 239 11.24 58.94 -13.99
N THR A 240 12.28 59.21 -13.18
CA THR A 240 13.45 58.32 -13.03
C THR A 240 13.06 56.95 -12.47
N LEU A 241 12.25 56.91 -11.41
CA LEU A 241 11.73 55.66 -10.84
C LEU A 241 10.98 54.83 -11.89
N LYS A 242 10.14 55.50 -12.70
CA LYS A 242 9.33 54.86 -13.74
C LYS A 242 10.16 54.17 -14.82
N THR A 243 11.38 54.66 -15.11
CA THR A 243 12.29 54.03 -16.09
C THR A 243 12.68 52.59 -15.72
N VAL A 244 12.59 52.23 -14.43
CA VAL A 244 12.90 50.87 -13.94
C VAL A 244 11.65 50.10 -13.55
N VAL A 245 10.61 50.78 -13.04
CA VAL A 245 9.31 50.14 -12.75
C VAL A 245 8.68 49.56 -14.02
N THR A 246 8.71 50.26 -15.15
CA THR A 246 8.10 49.77 -16.40
C THR A 246 8.75 48.48 -16.91
N PRO A 247 10.09 48.37 -17.06
CA PRO A 247 10.72 47.10 -17.41
C PRO A 247 10.41 45.95 -16.44
N LEU A 248 10.38 46.22 -15.13
CA LEU A 248 10.04 45.23 -14.11
C LEU A 248 8.61 44.69 -14.29
N THR A 249 7.62 45.59 -14.40
CA THR A 249 6.22 45.19 -14.53
C THR A 249 5.94 44.51 -15.88
N SER A 250 6.61 44.92 -16.95
CA SER A 250 6.57 44.25 -18.25
C SER A 250 7.15 42.83 -18.18
N ALA A 251 8.33 42.64 -17.58
CA ALA A 251 8.94 41.32 -17.43
C ALA A 251 8.05 40.38 -16.60
N ILE A 252 7.46 40.89 -15.52
CA ILE A 252 6.49 40.13 -14.73
C ILE A 252 5.26 39.77 -15.56
N SER A 253 4.67 40.71 -16.30
CA SER A 253 3.48 40.47 -17.11
C SER A 253 3.72 39.41 -18.19
N THR A 254 4.88 39.42 -18.84
CA THR A 254 5.30 38.38 -19.78
C THR A 254 5.34 37.01 -19.09
N LEU A 255 6.02 36.91 -17.94
CA LEU A 255 6.12 35.64 -17.21
C LEU A 255 4.75 35.13 -16.75
N VAL A 256 3.89 36.00 -16.21
CA VAL A 256 2.52 35.61 -15.81
C VAL A 256 1.72 35.09 -17.01
N THR A 257 1.90 35.67 -18.19
CA THR A 257 1.24 35.20 -19.42
C THR A 257 1.76 33.83 -19.85
N GLU A 258 3.06 33.58 -19.74
CA GLU A 258 3.66 32.27 -20.04
C GLU A 258 3.19 31.18 -19.05
N LEU A 259 3.09 31.52 -17.75
CA LEU A 259 2.63 30.61 -16.70
C LEU A 259 1.15 30.23 -16.85
N ALA A 260 0.36 31.02 -17.58
CA ALA A 260 -1.03 30.71 -17.87
C ALA A 260 -1.20 29.54 -18.87
N ASN A 261 -0.14 29.15 -19.59
CA ASN A 261 -0.15 27.98 -20.45
C ASN A 261 0.32 26.73 -19.67
N PRO A 262 -0.59 25.83 -19.24
CA PRO A 262 -0.24 24.68 -18.39
C PRO A 262 0.68 23.66 -19.07
N LEU A 263 0.80 23.69 -20.40
CA LEU A 263 1.69 22.84 -21.19
C LEU A 263 2.94 23.60 -21.68
N GLY A 264 3.10 24.85 -21.24
CA GLY A 264 4.22 25.71 -21.65
C GLY A 264 5.54 25.27 -21.02
N ALA A 265 6.64 25.53 -21.74
CA ALA A 265 7.99 25.24 -21.26
C ALA A 265 8.30 25.94 -19.92
N THR A 266 7.75 27.13 -19.68
CA THR A 266 7.91 27.86 -18.42
C THR A 266 7.25 27.13 -17.24
N VAL A 267 6.06 26.54 -17.43
CA VAL A 267 5.43 25.71 -16.39
C VAL A 267 6.27 24.47 -16.12
N GLN A 268 6.84 23.84 -17.15
CA GLN A 268 7.76 22.72 -16.97
C GLN A 268 9.03 23.12 -16.18
N GLN A 269 9.60 24.31 -16.43
CA GLN A 269 10.71 24.83 -15.61
C GLN A 269 10.33 25.02 -14.15
N VAL A 270 9.12 25.53 -13.87
CA VAL A 270 8.61 25.66 -12.50
C VAL A 270 8.46 24.28 -11.83
N VAL A 271 7.93 23.30 -12.56
CA VAL A 271 7.81 21.91 -12.10
C VAL A 271 9.18 21.31 -11.80
N ASP A 272 10.17 21.49 -12.67
CA ASP A 272 11.54 20.98 -12.48
C ASP A 272 12.30 21.70 -11.36
N ALA A 273 11.97 22.96 -11.10
CA ALA A 273 12.48 23.73 -9.96
C ALA A 273 11.86 23.31 -8.62
N ALA A 274 10.74 22.58 -8.63
CA ALA A 274 10.06 22.15 -7.43
C ALA A 274 10.80 21.00 -6.74
N VAL A 275 11.04 21.14 -5.45
CA VAL A 275 11.58 20.10 -4.57
C VAL A 275 10.45 19.56 -3.71
N LEU A 276 10.27 18.24 -3.75
CA LEU A 276 9.19 17.58 -3.01
C LEU A 276 9.59 17.41 -1.55
N GLY A 277 8.73 17.90 -0.67
CA GLY A 277 8.82 17.77 0.78
C GLY A 277 8.05 16.54 1.29
N ASP A 278 7.44 16.70 2.46
CA ASP A 278 6.48 15.73 2.99
C ASP A 278 5.41 15.44 1.93
N THR A 279 5.32 14.17 1.55
CA THR A 279 4.50 13.71 0.43
C THR A 279 3.64 12.55 0.90
N THR A 280 2.34 12.64 0.63
CA THR A 280 1.37 11.55 0.83
C THR A 280 0.60 11.34 -0.46
N ILE A 281 0.59 10.12 -0.96
CA ILE A 281 -0.11 9.74 -2.19
C ILE A 281 -1.07 8.61 -1.86
N LYS A 282 -2.32 8.71 -2.30
CA LYS A 282 -3.33 7.66 -2.17
C LYS A 282 -3.72 7.14 -3.55
N MET A 283 -3.67 5.83 -3.70
CA MET A 283 -4.02 5.11 -4.92
C MET A 283 -5.19 4.15 -4.62
N PRO A 284 -6.45 4.58 -4.84
CA PRO A 284 -7.60 3.70 -4.72
C PRO A 284 -7.65 2.69 -5.88
N THR A 285 -7.75 1.41 -5.51
CA THR A 285 -7.72 0.27 -6.44
C THR A 285 -8.81 -0.74 -6.10
N LEU A 286 -9.09 -1.63 -7.05
CA LEU A 286 -9.84 -2.86 -6.86
C LEU A 286 -8.85 -4.03 -6.96
N VAL A 287 -8.81 -4.86 -5.93
CA VAL A 287 -7.93 -6.03 -5.83
C VAL A 287 -8.77 -7.30 -5.92
N SER A 288 -8.40 -8.18 -6.85
CA SER A 288 -8.93 -9.53 -6.96
C SER A 288 -7.86 -10.54 -6.54
N GLY A 289 -8.29 -11.71 -6.06
CA GLY A 289 -7.40 -12.79 -5.69
C GLY A 289 -6.60 -13.33 -6.89
N PRO A 290 -5.43 -13.93 -6.60
CA PRO A 290 -4.63 -14.61 -7.60
C PRO A 290 -5.35 -15.89 -8.08
N THR A 291 -4.98 -16.38 -9.26
CA THR A 291 -5.50 -17.66 -9.76
C THR A 291 -4.70 -18.82 -9.18
N THR A 292 -5.40 -19.89 -8.79
CA THR A 292 -4.82 -21.23 -8.56
C THR A 292 -3.62 -21.22 -7.60
N LEU A 293 -3.84 -20.84 -6.35
CA LEU A 293 -2.86 -21.02 -5.28
C LEU A 293 -3.17 -22.28 -4.49
N THR A 294 -2.23 -23.21 -4.34
CA THR A 294 -2.39 -24.36 -3.43
C THR A 294 -1.91 -24.07 -2.01
N ASN A 295 -1.03 -23.09 -1.86
CA ASN A 295 -0.48 -22.64 -0.58
C ASN A 295 -0.88 -21.21 -0.28
N ASP A 296 -0.80 -20.86 1.01
CA ASP A 296 -0.97 -19.47 1.44
C ASP A 296 0.06 -18.56 0.77
N TYR A 297 -0.37 -17.37 0.38
CA TYR A 297 0.44 -16.43 -0.38
C TYR A 297 0.44 -15.05 0.28
N GLN A 298 1.62 -14.45 0.37
CA GLN A 298 1.81 -13.09 0.84
C GLN A 298 2.17 -12.22 -0.36
N ALA A 299 1.19 -11.50 -0.89
CA ALA A 299 1.38 -10.60 -2.01
C ALA A 299 2.11 -9.33 -1.53
N GLN A 300 3.37 -9.17 -1.91
CA GLN A 300 4.17 -8.00 -1.55
C GLN A 300 4.06 -6.91 -2.61
N PHE A 301 3.54 -5.76 -2.19
CA PHE A 301 3.46 -4.54 -2.99
C PHE A 301 4.58 -3.59 -2.58
N VAL A 302 5.12 -2.87 -3.56
CA VAL A 302 6.15 -1.85 -3.32
C VAL A 302 5.61 -0.50 -3.75
N GLY A 303 5.70 0.51 -2.88
CA GLY A 303 5.24 1.87 -3.17
C GLY A 303 6.40 2.85 -3.13
N THR A 304 6.58 3.62 -4.20
CA THR A 304 7.72 4.55 -4.33
C THR A 304 7.36 5.81 -5.13
N VAL A 305 8.23 6.81 -5.10
CA VAL A 305 8.16 8.01 -5.93
C VAL A 305 9.51 8.21 -6.61
N ILE A 306 9.48 8.30 -7.94
CA ILE A 306 10.67 8.34 -8.78
C ILE A 306 10.63 9.52 -9.76
N LYS A 307 11.79 9.86 -10.33
CA LYS A 307 11.91 10.70 -11.53
C LYS A 307 12.64 9.90 -12.61
N ALA A 308 11.92 9.45 -13.63
CA ALA A 308 12.46 8.61 -14.69
C ALA A 308 11.66 8.71 -15.99
N SER A 309 12.32 8.48 -17.13
CA SER A 309 11.65 8.34 -18.44
C SER A 309 11.04 6.95 -18.66
N LEU A 310 11.56 5.92 -17.98
CA LEU A 310 11.11 4.53 -18.07
C LEU A 310 11.07 3.91 -16.66
N ILE A 311 10.13 2.97 -16.46
CA ILE A 311 9.96 2.26 -15.18
C ILE A 311 10.52 0.85 -15.31
N ASP A 312 11.57 0.55 -14.56
CA ASP A 312 12.09 -0.80 -14.39
C ASP A 312 11.56 -1.42 -13.09
N ILE A 313 10.59 -2.33 -13.22
CA ILE A 313 9.97 -3.01 -12.07
C ILE A 313 10.99 -3.85 -11.28
N ASN A 314 11.98 -4.43 -11.93
CA ASN A 314 12.96 -5.28 -11.25
C ASN A 314 13.80 -4.44 -10.30
N LEU A 315 14.21 -3.25 -10.75
CA LEU A 315 14.90 -2.28 -9.91
C LEU A 315 14.03 -1.84 -8.72
N LEU A 316 12.78 -1.45 -8.98
CA LEU A 316 11.89 -0.94 -7.92
C LEU A 316 11.47 -2.01 -6.91
N SER A 317 11.37 -3.28 -7.31
CA SER A 317 10.99 -4.39 -6.43
C SER A 317 11.94 -4.58 -5.23
N SER A 318 13.15 -4.03 -5.32
CA SER A 318 14.15 -4.05 -4.26
C SER A 318 14.01 -2.93 -3.22
N SER A 319 13.12 -1.93 -3.45
CA SER A 319 12.89 -0.84 -2.51
C SER A 319 12.39 -1.35 -1.15
N ALA A 320 12.80 -0.69 -0.07
CA ALA A 320 12.44 -1.06 1.30
C ALA A 320 10.96 -0.78 1.63
N SER A 321 10.30 0.09 0.87
CA SER A 321 8.91 0.49 1.08
C SER A 321 7.93 -0.58 0.60
N LYS A 322 7.61 -1.53 1.48
CA LYS A 322 6.75 -2.69 1.17
C LYS A 322 5.49 -2.76 2.05
N THR A 323 4.40 -3.27 1.47
CA THR A 323 3.18 -3.65 2.20
C THR A 323 2.64 -4.96 1.66
N SER A 324 1.82 -5.67 2.44
CA SER A 324 1.34 -7.01 2.06
C SER A 324 -0.17 -7.10 2.06
N ILE A 325 -0.69 -7.91 1.13
CA ILE A 325 -2.05 -8.46 1.17
C ILE A 325 -1.92 -9.99 1.27
N TYR A 326 -2.65 -10.60 2.19
CA TYR A 326 -2.54 -12.03 2.47
C TYR A 326 -3.70 -12.81 1.86
N PHE A 327 -3.36 -13.83 1.07
CA PHE A 327 -4.30 -14.76 0.46
C PHE A 327 -4.14 -16.16 1.04
N SER A 328 -5.26 -16.88 1.16
CA SER A 328 -5.29 -18.29 1.55
C SER A 328 -5.26 -19.18 0.31
N GLY A 329 -4.40 -20.19 0.32
CA GLY A 329 -4.38 -21.21 -0.74
C GLY A 329 -5.61 -22.12 -0.71
N GLU A 330 -5.99 -22.57 -1.88
CA GLU A 330 -7.04 -23.54 -2.20
C GLU A 330 -6.62 -24.96 -1.82
N ARG A 331 -7.40 -25.64 -0.97
CA ARG A 331 -7.12 -27.01 -0.53
C ARG A 331 -8.37 -27.74 -0.04
N LEU A 332 -8.28 -29.07 -0.01
CA LEU A 332 -9.16 -29.93 0.77
C LEU A 332 -8.50 -30.20 2.12
N THR A 333 -9.19 -29.89 3.21
CA THR A 333 -8.69 -30.08 4.57
C THR A 333 -9.56 -31.10 5.28
N PHE A 334 -8.97 -32.19 5.77
CA PHE A 334 -9.62 -33.16 6.65
C PHE A 334 -9.23 -32.89 8.11
N GLN A 335 -10.22 -32.69 8.98
CA GLN A 335 -9.98 -32.37 10.39
C GLN A 335 -9.83 -33.65 11.23
N GLU A 336 -8.66 -34.30 11.11
CA GLU A 336 -8.37 -35.57 11.80
C GLU A 336 -8.52 -35.48 13.32
N SER A 337 -8.26 -34.31 13.92
CA SER A 337 -8.36 -34.08 15.36
C SER A 337 -9.79 -34.22 15.93
N LEU A 338 -10.81 -34.25 15.07
CA LEU A 338 -12.20 -34.47 15.48
C LEU A 338 -12.61 -35.95 15.49
N LEU A 339 -11.73 -36.84 15.02
CA LEU A 339 -11.91 -38.27 15.18
C LEU A 339 -11.46 -38.73 16.57
N PRO A 340 -12.06 -39.81 17.12
CA PRO A 340 -11.61 -40.37 18.38
C PRO A 340 -10.23 -40.99 18.22
N ASN A 341 -9.29 -40.62 19.10
CA ASN A 341 -7.92 -41.14 19.11
C ASN A 341 -7.84 -42.63 19.53
N SER A 342 -8.88 -43.15 20.19
CA SER A 342 -8.96 -44.56 20.57
C SER A 342 -10.42 -45.00 20.71
N LEU A 343 -10.68 -46.27 20.39
CA LEU A 343 -11.96 -46.92 20.65
C LEU A 343 -11.75 -47.99 21.71
N ASN A 344 -12.32 -47.79 22.90
CA ASN A 344 -12.18 -48.73 24.02
C ASN A 344 -13.43 -49.59 24.17
N PHE A 345 -13.33 -50.86 23.82
CA PHE A 345 -14.43 -51.82 23.95
C PHE A 345 -14.50 -52.49 25.32
N GLY A 346 -13.56 -52.21 26.23
CA GLY A 346 -13.56 -52.74 27.59
C GLY A 346 -12.90 -54.11 27.75
N SER A 347 -13.07 -54.70 28.93
CA SER A 347 -12.57 -56.04 29.28
C SER A 347 -13.73 -57.02 29.39
N HIS A 348 -13.60 -58.18 28.75
CA HIS A 348 -14.66 -59.18 28.67
C HIS A 348 -14.14 -60.57 29.03
N LEU A 349 -15.00 -61.38 29.64
CA LEU A 349 -14.70 -62.80 29.86
C LEU A 349 -14.68 -63.54 28.52
N ILE A 350 -13.74 -64.46 28.37
CA ILE A 350 -13.67 -65.28 27.16
C ILE A 350 -14.86 -66.24 27.13
N GLN A 351 -15.62 -66.19 26.03
CA GLN A 351 -16.68 -67.14 25.74
C GLN A 351 -16.87 -67.31 24.22
N THR A 352 -17.41 -68.45 23.80
CA THR A 352 -17.61 -68.80 22.38
C THR A 352 -19.04 -69.26 22.06
N ASN A 353 -19.96 -69.22 23.02
CA ASN A 353 -21.27 -69.86 22.92
C ASN A 353 -22.35 -68.92 22.38
N ARG A 354 -22.12 -67.60 22.43
CA ARG A 354 -23.04 -66.58 21.92
C ARG A 354 -22.29 -65.49 21.15
N ASP A 355 -23.01 -64.83 20.25
CA ASP A 355 -22.52 -63.63 19.58
C ASP A 355 -22.35 -62.50 20.60
N GLU A 356 -21.36 -61.65 20.39
CA GLU A 356 -21.06 -60.50 21.25
C GLU A 356 -21.08 -59.21 20.46
N THR A 357 -21.64 -58.18 21.09
CA THR A 357 -21.55 -56.80 20.60
C THR A 357 -21.05 -55.94 21.75
N PHE A 358 -19.96 -55.23 21.52
CA PHE A 358 -19.37 -54.31 22.48
C PHE A 358 -19.39 -52.90 21.93
N THR A 359 -19.91 -51.95 22.70
CA THR A 359 -19.89 -50.53 22.32
C THR A 359 -18.61 -49.89 22.83
N ALA A 360 -17.95 -49.09 21.99
CA ALA A 360 -16.80 -48.31 22.43
C ALA A 360 -17.25 -47.23 23.43
N LYS A 361 -16.53 -47.11 24.55
CA LYS A 361 -16.86 -46.17 25.63
C LYS A 361 -15.71 -45.23 25.93
N GLU A 362 -16.07 -43.98 26.22
CA GLU A 362 -15.22 -42.99 26.88
C GLU A 362 -15.84 -42.68 28.26
N GLY A 363 -15.26 -43.25 29.31
CA GLY A 363 -15.91 -43.30 30.62
C GLY A 363 -17.23 -44.07 30.55
N THR A 364 -18.35 -43.40 30.84
CA THR A 364 -19.70 -43.98 30.80
C THR A 364 -20.43 -43.75 29.48
N PHE A 365 -19.91 -42.88 28.61
CA PHE A 365 -20.57 -42.46 27.37
C PHE A 365 -20.08 -43.27 26.18
N ASP A 366 -20.92 -43.41 25.15
CA ASP A 366 -20.49 -43.94 23.86
C ASP A 366 -19.43 -43.03 23.27
N THR A 367 -18.34 -43.61 22.76
CA THR A 367 -17.32 -42.85 22.05
C THR A 367 -17.94 -42.24 20.79
N LYS A 368 -17.74 -40.94 20.60
CA LYS A 368 -18.23 -40.16 19.45
C LYS A 368 -17.05 -39.60 18.66
N GLY A 369 -17.34 -39.11 17.47
CA GLY A 369 -16.38 -38.44 16.60
C GLY A 369 -17.07 -37.62 15.54
N ILE A 370 -16.29 -36.90 14.74
CA ILE A 370 -16.81 -36.14 13.60
C ILE A 370 -15.86 -36.34 12.42
N VAL A 371 -16.42 -36.70 11.27
CA VAL A 371 -15.73 -36.63 9.97
C VAL A 371 -16.03 -35.24 9.39
N SER A 372 -15.07 -34.32 9.44
CA SER A 372 -15.24 -32.95 8.94
C SER A 372 -14.23 -32.61 7.86
N LEU A 373 -14.72 -32.05 6.74
CA LEU A 373 -13.92 -31.58 5.63
C LEU A 373 -14.27 -30.14 5.26
N THR A 374 -13.24 -29.38 4.90
CA THR A 374 -13.36 -28.05 4.30
C THR A 374 -12.73 -28.07 2.92
N GLU A 375 -13.48 -27.64 1.92
CA GLU A 375 -13.08 -27.62 0.51
C GLU A 375 -13.10 -26.18 0.00
N THR A 376 -11.92 -25.65 -0.30
CA THR A 376 -11.76 -24.26 -0.80
C THR A 376 -11.32 -24.19 -2.25
N ARG A 377 -11.11 -25.32 -2.93
CA ARG A 377 -10.59 -25.35 -4.30
C ARG A 377 -11.60 -24.89 -5.33
N LEU A 378 -11.13 -24.08 -6.27
CA LEU A 378 -11.89 -23.57 -7.40
C LEU A 378 -11.66 -24.51 -8.60
N GLY A 379 -12.74 -25.07 -9.14
CA GLY A 379 -12.67 -26.02 -10.26
C GLY A 379 -13.38 -27.33 -9.97
N THR A 380 -13.51 -28.14 -11.03
CA THR A 380 -14.15 -29.46 -10.98
C THR A 380 -13.36 -30.37 -10.06
N LYS A 381 -14.07 -30.97 -9.11
CA LYS A 381 -13.48 -31.87 -8.11
C LYS A 381 -14.51 -32.87 -7.62
N LYS A 382 -14.02 -34.02 -7.20
CA LYS A 382 -14.78 -35.07 -6.53
C LYS A 382 -13.87 -35.71 -5.48
N TRP A 383 -14.42 -36.04 -4.32
CA TRP A 383 -13.67 -36.75 -3.29
C TRP A 383 -14.56 -37.66 -2.46
N GLN A 384 -13.96 -38.62 -1.79
CA GLN A 384 -14.62 -39.56 -0.89
C GLN A 384 -13.72 -39.86 0.31
N VAL A 385 -14.32 -39.97 1.48
CA VAL A 385 -13.69 -40.43 2.72
C VAL A 385 -14.01 -41.91 2.88
N LYS A 386 -12.95 -42.70 3.00
CA LYS A 386 -13.03 -44.13 3.26
C LYS A 386 -12.43 -44.46 4.61
N VAL A 387 -12.92 -45.54 5.19
CA VAL A 387 -12.41 -46.10 6.45
C VAL A 387 -12.10 -47.58 6.25
N ASN A 388 -11.01 -48.03 6.85
CA ASN A 388 -10.57 -49.42 6.86
C ASN A 388 -10.18 -49.80 8.28
N GLN A 389 -10.49 -51.02 8.69
CA GLN A 389 -10.01 -51.62 9.92
C GLN A 389 -8.98 -52.70 9.59
N GLU A 390 -7.80 -52.65 10.19
CA GLU A 390 -6.84 -53.75 10.10
C GLU A 390 -7.31 -54.99 10.87
N SER A 391 -6.54 -56.07 10.78
CA SER A 391 -6.80 -57.28 11.56
C SER A 391 -6.58 -57.02 13.05
N TRP A 392 -7.50 -57.48 13.88
CA TRP A 392 -7.37 -57.42 15.35
C TRP A 392 -6.30 -58.42 15.82
N GLN A 393 -5.29 -57.94 16.53
CA GLN A 393 -4.12 -58.71 16.97
C GLN A 393 -4.00 -58.74 18.50
N ASN A 394 -3.58 -59.89 19.03
CA ASN A 394 -3.17 -60.10 20.41
C ASN A 394 -1.88 -60.94 20.42
N ALA A 395 -0.73 -60.30 20.62
CA ALA A 395 0.59 -60.95 20.70
C ALA A 395 0.84 -61.99 19.58
N GLY A 396 0.57 -61.63 18.32
CA GLY A 396 0.74 -62.50 17.15
C GLY A 396 -0.42 -63.44 16.86
N LYS A 397 -1.49 -63.43 17.68
CA LYS A 397 -2.73 -64.16 17.43
C LYS A 397 -3.82 -63.21 16.92
N GLN A 398 -4.44 -63.57 15.82
CA GLN A 398 -5.51 -62.79 15.23
C GLN A 398 -6.88 -63.15 15.82
N LEU A 399 -7.73 -62.14 16.05
CA LEU A 399 -9.16 -62.36 16.24
C LEU A 399 -9.81 -62.50 14.85
N ASN A 400 -10.39 -63.66 14.57
CA ASN A 400 -10.96 -63.96 13.26
C ASN A 400 -12.40 -63.48 13.16
N THR A 401 -12.75 -62.92 11.99
CA THR A 401 -14.09 -62.40 11.66
C THR A 401 -14.72 -61.34 12.60
N PRO A 402 -13.95 -60.48 13.31
CA PRO A 402 -14.56 -59.35 14.01
C PRO A 402 -15.13 -58.36 12.98
N ARG A 403 -16.25 -57.74 13.33
CA ARG A 403 -16.88 -56.71 12.48
C ARG A 403 -17.07 -55.44 13.29
N LEU A 404 -16.38 -54.38 12.91
CA LEU A 404 -16.54 -53.07 13.52
C LEU A 404 -17.62 -52.30 12.77
N LYS A 405 -18.66 -51.87 13.48
CA LYS A 405 -19.71 -50.99 12.95
C LYS A 405 -19.47 -49.57 13.40
N ILE A 406 -19.56 -48.64 12.45
CA ILE A 406 -19.51 -47.20 12.68
C ILE A 406 -20.89 -46.65 12.37
N TYR A 407 -21.51 -45.97 13.33
CA TYR A 407 -22.85 -45.40 13.18
C TYR A 407 -22.78 -43.91 12.87
N GLY A 408 -23.31 -43.50 11.71
CA GLY A 408 -23.43 -42.10 11.33
C GLY A 408 -24.60 -41.43 12.05
N GLY A 409 -24.36 -40.21 12.53
CA GLY A 409 -25.36 -39.32 13.10
C GLY A 409 -25.80 -38.27 12.10
N ALA A 410 -25.88 -37.02 12.56
CA ALA A 410 -26.26 -35.88 11.72
C ALA A 410 -25.20 -35.61 10.65
N LEU A 411 -25.68 -35.28 9.45
CA LEU A 411 -24.87 -34.76 8.35
C LEU A 411 -25.25 -33.30 8.11
N THR A 412 -24.27 -32.42 8.22
CA THR A 412 -24.42 -30.98 7.97
C THR A 412 -23.49 -30.58 6.83
N SER A 413 -23.99 -29.76 5.92
CA SER A 413 -23.28 -29.35 4.72
C SER A 413 -23.83 -28.02 4.22
N ASN A 414 -22.98 -27.17 3.65
CA ASN A 414 -23.40 -25.98 2.91
C ASN A 414 -23.28 -26.14 1.38
N PHE A 415 -22.95 -27.34 0.90
CA PHE A 415 -23.05 -27.68 -0.51
C PHE A 415 -24.52 -27.81 -0.95
N SER A 416 -24.77 -27.63 -2.25
CA SER A 416 -26.09 -27.87 -2.84
C SER A 416 -26.61 -29.28 -2.54
N ALA A 417 -27.93 -29.39 -2.38
CA ALA A 417 -28.60 -30.65 -2.06
C ALA A 417 -28.27 -31.75 -3.09
N GLY A 418 -27.96 -32.96 -2.61
CA GLY A 418 -27.62 -34.11 -3.46
C GLY A 418 -26.15 -34.21 -3.86
N LEU A 419 -25.32 -33.20 -3.58
CA LEU A 419 -23.87 -33.28 -3.82
C LEU A 419 -23.13 -34.09 -2.78
N VAL A 420 -23.58 -34.08 -1.53
CA VAL A 420 -22.96 -34.82 -0.43
C VAL A 420 -23.79 -36.05 -0.11
N THR A 421 -23.13 -37.20 -0.03
CA THR A 421 -23.71 -38.44 0.49
C THR A 421 -22.87 -38.96 1.65
N GLY A 422 -23.49 -39.63 2.61
CA GLY A 422 -22.77 -40.25 3.72
C GLY A 422 -23.61 -41.29 4.43
N ILE A 423 -23.06 -41.89 5.48
CA ILE A 423 -23.74 -42.92 6.29
C ILE A 423 -24.70 -42.31 7.34
N ASN A 424 -25.22 -41.11 7.11
CA ASN A 424 -26.05 -40.39 8.08
C ASN A 424 -27.28 -41.20 8.49
N GLN A 425 -27.53 -41.28 9.80
CA GLN A 425 -28.60 -42.11 10.38
C GLN A 425 -28.54 -43.60 9.95
N SER A 426 -27.36 -44.07 9.54
CA SER A 426 -27.10 -45.43 9.08
C SER A 426 -25.80 -45.96 9.72
N ALA A 427 -25.39 -47.16 9.36
CA ALA A 427 -24.13 -47.74 9.83
C ALA A 427 -23.37 -48.41 8.69
N VAL A 428 -22.05 -48.34 8.79
CA VAL A 428 -21.15 -49.10 7.92
C VAL A 428 -20.46 -50.19 8.72
N GLU A 429 -20.44 -51.40 8.20
CA GLU A 429 -19.75 -52.54 8.79
C GLU A 429 -18.40 -52.73 8.11
N LEU A 430 -17.34 -52.77 8.91
CA LEU A 430 -15.97 -52.95 8.48
C LEU A 430 -15.55 -54.39 8.70
N VAL A 431 -15.01 -54.98 7.64
CA VAL A 431 -14.30 -56.25 7.66
C VAL A 431 -12.80 -55.95 7.51
N ALA A 432 -11.97 -56.81 8.09
CA ALA A 432 -10.53 -56.61 8.12
C ALA A 432 -9.96 -56.36 6.71
N ASN A 433 -9.20 -55.27 6.57
CA ASN A 433 -8.52 -54.82 5.36
C ASN A 433 -9.43 -54.40 4.20
N GLU A 434 -10.75 -54.28 4.41
CA GLU A 434 -11.68 -53.77 3.40
C GLU A 434 -11.95 -52.27 3.63
N GLN A 435 -11.84 -51.47 2.56
CA GLN A 435 -12.22 -50.06 2.61
C GLN A 435 -13.73 -49.89 2.39
N LYS A 436 -14.37 -49.09 3.24
CA LYS A 436 -15.76 -48.67 3.07
C LYS A 436 -15.86 -47.15 2.99
N GLU A 437 -16.72 -46.65 2.12
CA GLU A 437 -17.05 -45.23 2.02
C GLU A 437 -17.96 -44.80 3.19
N VAL A 438 -17.66 -43.65 3.78
CA VAL A 438 -18.46 -43.07 4.87
C VAL A 438 -19.09 -41.72 4.51
N LEU A 439 -18.46 -41.01 3.58
CA LEU A 439 -18.82 -39.65 3.16
C LEU A 439 -18.24 -39.40 1.78
N SER A 440 -18.98 -38.79 0.87
CA SER A 440 -18.47 -38.37 -0.43
C SER A 440 -19.07 -37.04 -0.88
N LEU A 441 -18.35 -36.38 -1.78
CA LEU A 441 -18.81 -35.25 -2.55
C LEU A 441 -18.82 -35.64 -4.02
N ALA A 442 -19.99 -35.55 -4.66
CA ALA A 442 -20.15 -35.71 -6.10
C ALA A 442 -19.41 -34.60 -6.87
N GLN A 443 -19.20 -34.81 -8.17
CA GLN A 443 -18.45 -33.87 -9.00
C GLN A 443 -19.11 -32.48 -8.96
N THR A 444 -18.35 -31.47 -8.53
CA THR A 444 -18.82 -30.09 -8.39
C THR A 444 -17.70 -29.07 -8.54
N THR A 445 -18.05 -27.80 -8.74
CA THR A 445 -17.15 -26.65 -8.64
C THR A 445 -17.33 -25.87 -7.35
N GLU A 446 -18.33 -26.20 -6.52
CA GLU A 446 -18.65 -25.50 -5.27
C GLU A 446 -17.54 -25.63 -4.22
N THR A 447 -17.34 -24.57 -3.44
CA THR A 447 -16.55 -24.60 -2.20
C THR A 447 -17.48 -24.75 -1.02
N GLY A 448 -17.06 -25.43 0.04
CA GLY A 448 -17.95 -25.67 1.16
C GLY A 448 -17.31 -26.40 2.33
N GLN A 449 -18.13 -26.66 3.33
CA GLN A 449 -17.83 -27.43 4.51
C GLN A 449 -18.89 -28.50 4.69
N VAL A 450 -18.45 -29.66 5.17
CA VAL A 450 -19.30 -30.79 5.46
C VAL A 450 -18.82 -31.48 6.73
N SER A 451 -19.77 -31.88 7.55
CA SER A 451 -19.53 -32.53 8.83
C SER A 451 -20.53 -33.66 9.03
N LEU A 452 -20.01 -34.87 9.27
CA LEU A 452 -20.78 -36.06 9.62
C LEU A 452 -20.42 -36.47 11.04
N ASP A 453 -21.41 -36.42 11.94
CA ASP A 453 -21.26 -36.93 13.29
C ASP A 453 -21.13 -38.46 13.26
N LEU A 454 -20.27 -39.00 14.12
CA LEU A 454 -20.18 -40.42 14.42
C LEU A 454 -20.79 -40.64 15.80
N SER A 455 -21.94 -41.30 15.84
CA SER A 455 -22.77 -41.39 17.04
C SER A 455 -22.33 -42.46 18.02
N LYS A 456 -21.78 -43.57 17.52
CA LYS A 456 -21.18 -44.67 18.30
C LYS A 456 -20.39 -45.64 17.41
N PHE A 457 -19.63 -46.52 18.07
CA PHE A 457 -18.86 -47.60 17.45
C PHE A 457 -19.16 -48.92 18.15
N GLU A 458 -19.40 -49.99 17.40
CA GLU A 458 -19.69 -51.32 17.96
C GLU A 458 -18.79 -52.40 17.36
N LEU A 459 -18.15 -53.19 18.21
CA LEU A 459 -17.40 -54.37 17.82
C LEU A 459 -18.29 -55.60 17.96
N PHE A 460 -18.61 -56.23 16.84
CA PHE A 460 -19.30 -57.51 16.79
C PHE A 460 -18.30 -58.66 16.68
N ILE A 461 -18.46 -59.67 17.54
CA ILE A 461 -17.69 -60.91 17.49
C ILE A 461 -18.66 -62.09 17.41
N PRO A 462 -18.61 -62.90 16.33
CA PRO A 462 -19.45 -64.08 16.20
C PRO A 462 -19.21 -65.11 17.33
N LYS A 463 -20.24 -65.90 17.63
CA LYS A 463 -20.08 -67.16 18.36
C LYS A 463 -19.11 -68.08 17.62
N ASN A 464 -18.51 -69.00 18.34
CA ASN A 464 -17.47 -69.92 17.86
C ASN A 464 -16.15 -69.26 17.41
N THR A 465 -15.98 -67.94 17.54
CA THR A 465 -14.69 -67.28 17.26
C THR A 465 -13.64 -67.67 18.33
N PRO A 466 -12.49 -68.25 17.94
CA PRO A 466 -11.40 -68.53 18.87
C PRO A 466 -10.84 -67.26 19.51
N LYS A 467 -10.71 -67.26 20.84
CA LYS A 467 -10.23 -66.12 21.64
C LYS A 467 -9.15 -66.58 22.61
N TYR A 468 -8.16 -65.73 22.83
CA TYR A 468 -7.06 -65.97 23.75
C TYR A 468 -6.99 -64.84 24.78
N LYS A 469 -6.59 -65.18 26.00
CA LYS A 469 -6.36 -64.17 27.04
C LYS A 469 -5.30 -63.17 26.56
N GLY A 470 -5.58 -61.88 26.68
CA GLY A 470 -4.68 -60.80 26.31
C GLY A 470 -5.43 -59.57 25.81
N ASN A 471 -4.69 -58.63 25.21
CA ASN A 471 -5.23 -57.38 24.70
C ASN A 471 -5.33 -57.47 23.18
N TYR A 472 -6.55 -57.28 22.65
CA TYR A 472 -6.77 -57.23 21.21
C TYR A 472 -6.76 -55.78 20.74
N GLN A 473 -5.95 -55.48 19.74
CA GLN A 473 -5.82 -54.14 19.17
C GLN A 473 -5.96 -54.20 17.65
N THR A 474 -6.49 -53.13 17.07
CA THR A 474 -6.52 -52.90 15.62
C THR A 474 -6.24 -51.45 15.32
N ILE A 475 -5.87 -51.16 14.07
CA ILE A 475 -5.70 -49.80 13.54
C ILE A 475 -6.88 -49.51 12.63
N ILE A 476 -7.51 -48.35 12.85
CA ILE A 476 -8.52 -47.80 11.94
C ILE A 476 -7.84 -46.72 11.11
N ARG A 477 -7.85 -46.88 9.78
CA ARG A 477 -7.29 -45.92 8.84
C ARG A 477 -8.41 -45.20 8.13
N TRP A 478 -8.40 -43.88 8.25
CA TRP A 478 -9.22 -42.98 7.45
C TRP A 478 -8.41 -42.51 6.25
N THR A 479 -9.04 -42.40 5.10
CA THR A 479 -8.36 -42.01 3.87
C THR A 479 -9.28 -41.14 3.05
N VAL A 480 -8.81 -39.94 2.71
CA VAL A 480 -9.45 -39.08 1.71
C VAL A 480 -8.87 -39.46 0.36
N THR A 481 -9.73 -39.80 -0.59
CA THR A 481 -9.33 -40.07 -1.97
C THR A 481 -10.00 -39.07 -2.90
N GLU A 482 -9.24 -38.58 -3.86
CA GLU A 482 -9.65 -37.54 -4.79
C GLU A 482 -9.63 -38.10 -6.21
N SER A 483 -10.56 -37.64 -7.06
CA SER A 483 -10.53 -37.88 -8.50
C SER A 483 -10.89 -36.58 -9.22
N PRO A 484 -10.24 -36.26 -10.36
CA PRO A 484 -10.61 -35.10 -11.19
C PRO A 484 -12.10 -35.07 -11.55
#